data_AF-A0A6G4X3J8-F1
#
_entry.id   AF-A0A6G4X3J8-F1
#
_cell.length_a   1.000
_cell.length_b   1.000
_cell.length_c   1.000
_cell.angle_alpha   90.00
_cell.angle_beta   90.00
_cell.angle_gamma   90.00
#
_symmetry.space_group_name_H-M   'P 1'
#
loop_
_entity.id
_entity.type
_entity.pdbx_description
1 polymer ?
#
loop_
_entity_poly.entity_id
_entity_poly.type
_entity_poly.pdbx_seq_one_letter_code
_entity_poly.pdbx_strand_id
1 'polypeptide(L)'
;MRDLIACLHPLLRLLLPQPRPGRHTAAYLANPAPTRPAPAQPAKSQPRPVPDHVRERMHPLDAEAVAPIRPYLIAHEHRVERRRQRERRTAAALATLGIDYDPNLAVAVGA
;
A
#
# COMPACT_ATOMS: atom_id res chain seq x y z
N MET A 1 -0.58 17.73 12.74
CA MET A 1 -1.16 16.40 12.41
C MET A 1 -0.85 15.33 13.45
N ARG A 2 0.35 15.32 14.07
CA ARG A 2 0.71 14.37 15.15
C ARG A 2 -0.21 14.48 16.38
N ASP A 3 -0.69 15.68 16.69
CA ASP A 3 -1.51 15.94 17.89
C ASP A 3 -2.96 15.47 17.74
N LEU A 4 -3.51 15.52 16.52
CA LEU A 4 -4.82 14.97 16.20
C LEU A 4 -4.82 13.44 16.36
N ILE A 5 -3.74 12.78 15.94
CA ILE A 5 -3.57 11.32 16.10
C ILE A 5 -3.48 10.96 17.58
N ALA A 6 -2.79 11.76 18.39
CA ALA A 6 -2.67 11.55 19.83
C ALA A 6 -4.02 11.66 20.56
N CYS A 7 -4.87 12.64 20.18
CA CYS A 7 -6.22 12.80 20.76
C CYS A 7 -7.21 11.73 20.31
N LEU A 8 -7.09 11.21 19.09
CA LEU A 8 -8.02 10.19 18.54
C LEU A 8 -7.79 8.81 19.18
N HIS A 9 -6.55 8.50 19.56
CA HIS A 9 -6.16 7.20 20.09
C HIS A 9 -6.94 6.74 21.36
N PRO A 10 -7.11 7.56 22.42
CA PRO A 10 -7.90 7.15 23.58
C PRO A 10 -9.39 6.99 23.26
N LEU A 11 -9.93 7.84 22.38
CA LEU A 11 -11.34 7.80 21.97
C LEU A 11 -11.67 6.53 21.19
N LEU A 12 -10.77 6.10 20.28
CA LEU A 12 -10.90 4.83 19.56
C LEU A 12 -10.80 3.61 20.49
N ARG A 13 -9.96 3.67 21.54
CA ARG A 13 -9.85 2.62 22.55
C ARG A 13 -11.12 2.43 23.39
N LEU A 14 -11.94 3.47 23.51
CA LEU A 14 -13.19 3.45 24.26
C LEU A 14 -14.35 2.92 23.41
N LEU A 15 -14.39 3.29 22.13
CA LEU A 15 -15.48 2.97 21.20
C LEU A 15 -15.35 1.58 20.55
N LEU A 16 -14.14 1.06 20.43
CA LEU A 16 -13.89 -0.22 19.77
C LEU A 16 -13.61 -1.33 20.81
N PRO A 17 -14.20 -2.52 20.65
CA PRO A 17 -13.83 -3.67 21.47
C PRO A 17 -12.32 -3.92 21.32
N GLN A 18 -11.63 -4.05 22.45
CA GLN A 18 -10.18 -4.30 22.48
C GLN A 18 -9.87 -5.50 21.58
N PRO A 19 -9.04 -5.34 20.54
CA PRO A 19 -8.66 -6.46 19.70
C PRO A 19 -7.95 -7.49 20.57
N ARG A 20 -8.47 -8.71 20.61
CA ARG A 20 -7.75 -9.80 21.28
C ARG A 20 -6.36 -9.89 20.64
N PRO A 21 -5.28 -9.93 21.44
CA PRO A 21 -3.94 -10.00 20.90
C PRO A 21 -3.82 -11.24 20.01
N GLY A 22 -3.59 -11.00 18.72
CA GLY A 22 -3.41 -12.08 17.75
C GLY A 22 -2.16 -12.89 18.07
N ARG A 23 -2.08 -14.11 17.55
CA ARG A 23 -0.98 -15.06 17.84
C ARG A 23 0.43 -14.55 17.49
N HIS A 24 0.52 -13.45 16.73
CA HIS A 24 1.77 -12.81 16.32
C HIS A 24 2.00 -11.44 16.98
N THR A 25 1.17 -11.06 17.96
CA THR A 25 1.35 -9.80 18.69
C THR A 25 2.31 -9.98 19.85
N ALA A 26 3.09 -8.93 20.15
CA ALA A 26 4.04 -8.92 21.26
C ALA A 26 3.38 -9.27 22.61
N ALA A 27 2.14 -8.83 22.83
CA ALA A 27 1.36 -9.16 24.03
C ALA A 27 1.03 -10.67 24.15
N TYR A 28 0.80 -11.35 23.02
CA TYR A 28 0.58 -12.81 23.01
C TYR A 28 1.88 -13.59 23.25
N LEU A 29 3.00 -13.09 22.71
CA LEU A 29 4.32 -13.71 22.92
C LEU A 29 4.88 -13.48 24.32
N ALA A 30 4.48 -12.39 24.99
CA ALA A 30 4.88 -12.09 26.37
C ALA A 30 4.22 -13.03 27.39
N ASN A 31 3.05 -13.60 27.08
CA ASN A 31 2.39 -14.59 27.91
C ASN A 31 1.73 -15.67 27.03
N PRO A 32 2.54 -16.59 26.45
CA PRO A 32 2.00 -17.65 25.63
C PRO A 32 1.18 -18.59 26.51
N ALA A 33 -0.10 -18.76 26.19
CA ALA A 33 -0.94 -19.73 26.87
C ALA A 33 -0.28 -21.13 26.84
N PRO A 34 -0.42 -21.94 27.91
CA PRO A 34 0.16 -23.28 27.95
C PRO A 34 -0.35 -24.05 26.73
N THR A 35 0.61 -24.42 25.87
CA THR A 35 0.31 -25.11 24.62
C THR A 35 -0.20 -26.50 24.99
N ARG A 36 -1.51 -26.73 24.83
CA ARG A 36 -2.09 -28.08 24.86
C ARG A 36 -1.23 -28.95 23.94
N PRO A 37 -0.79 -30.15 24.35
CA PRO A 37 0.02 -31.00 23.50
C PRO A 37 -0.71 -31.14 22.16
N ALA A 38 -0.03 -30.65 21.11
CA ALA A 38 -0.58 -30.71 19.78
C ALA A 38 -0.84 -32.20 19.47
N PRO A 39 -2.00 -32.55 18.87
CA PRO A 39 -2.19 -33.92 18.41
C PRO A 39 -0.98 -34.31 17.55
N ALA A 40 -0.48 -35.52 17.74
CA ALA A 40 0.68 -36.04 17.02
C ALA A 40 0.47 -35.75 15.53
N GLN A 41 1.28 -34.84 14.98
CA GLN A 41 1.16 -34.49 13.57
C GLN A 41 1.48 -35.76 12.79
N PRO A 42 0.64 -36.17 11.81
CA PRO A 42 0.99 -37.27 10.95
C PRO A 42 2.36 -36.96 10.34
N ALA A 43 3.28 -37.92 10.42
CA ALA A 43 4.59 -37.81 9.80
C ALA A 43 4.38 -37.31 8.38
N LYS A 44 4.96 -36.15 8.03
CA LYS A 44 4.74 -35.49 6.74
C LYS A 44 5.16 -36.46 5.64
N SER A 45 4.18 -37.18 5.08
CA SER A 45 4.39 -38.13 4.02
C SER A 45 4.59 -37.33 2.74
N GLN A 46 5.87 -37.14 2.43
CA GLN A 46 6.40 -36.59 1.18
C GLN A 46 6.21 -35.06 0.99
N PRO A 47 7.23 -34.36 0.47
CA PRO A 47 7.06 -32.99 0.03
C PRO A 47 6.02 -32.97 -1.10
N ARG A 48 4.95 -32.20 -0.92
CA ARG A 48 4.01 -31.95 -2.01
C ARG A 48 4.77 -31.30 -3.17
N PRO A 49 4.57 -31.75 -4.42
CA PRO A 49 5.17 -31.08 -5.57
C PRO A 49 4.73 -29.63 -5.59
N VAL A 50 5.70 -28.75 -5.80
CA VAL A 50 5.46 -27.30 -5.87
C VAL A 50 4.65 -27.03 -7.15
N PRO A 51 3.52 -26.29 -7.08
CA PRO A 51 2.73 -25.94 -8.26
C PRO A 51 3.58 -25.23 -9.32
N ASP A 52 3.32 -25.48 -10.60
CA ASP A 52 4.18 -24.99 -11.69
C ASP A 52 4.30 -23.46 -11.72
N HIS A 53 3.20 -22.73 -11.47
CA HIS A 53 3.22 -21.27 -11.38
C HIS A 53 4.12 -20.72 -10.25
N VAL A 54 4.40 -21.52 -9.21
CA VAL A 54 5.34 -21.16 -8.13
C VAL A 54 6.77 -21.47 -8.56
N ARG A 55 6.98 -22.58 -9.28
CA ARG A 55 8.29 -22.93 -9.86
C ARG A 55 8.72 -21.89 -10.89
N GLU A 56 7.81 -21.44 -11.74
CA GLU A 56 8.05 -20.37 -12.74
C GLU A 56 8.56 -19.08 -12.08
N ARG A 57 7.97 -18.68 -10.94
CA ARG A 57 8.39 -17.47 -10.18
C ARG A 57 9.78 -17.59 -9.53
N MET A 58 10.29 -18.80 -9.37
CA MET A 58 11.63 -19.04 -8.78
C MET A 58 12.74 -18.94 -9.82
N HIS A 59 12.41 -18.84 -11.12
CA HIS A 59 13.41 -18.62 -12.15
C HIS A 59 13.93 -17.19 -12.04
N PRO A 60 15.27 -16.99 -12.15
CA PRO A 60 15.84 -15.65 -12.23
C PRO A 60 15.17 -14.86 -13.34
N LEU A 61 14.72 -13.64 -13.01
CA LEU A 61 14.22 -12.71 -14.01
C LEU A 61 15.41 -12.25 -14.86
N ASP A 62 15.28 -12.42 -16.17
CA ASP A 62 16.15 -11.77 -17.14
C ASP A 62 15.85 -10.26 -17.10
N ALA A 63 16.82 -9.47 -16.63
CA ALA A 63 16.65 -8.04 -16.40
C ALA A 63 16.55 -7.26 -17.73
N GLU A 64 17.14 -7.80 -18.79
CA GLU A 64 17.13 -7.25 -20.13
C GLU A 64 15.79 -7.52 -20.83
N ALA A 65 15.15 -8.65 -20.53
CA ALA A 65 13.83 -9.01 -21.04
C ALA A 65 12.67 -8.37 -20.26
N VAL A 66 12.89 -7.94 -19.02
CA VAL A 66 11.84 -7.41 -18.13
C VAL A 66 12.10 -5.95 -17.81
N ALA A 67 11.16 -5.07 -18.20
CA ALA A 67 11.24 -3.66 -17.84
C ALA A 67 11.41 -3.53 -16.31
N PRO A 68 12.45 -2.84 -15.81
CA PRO A 68 12.71 -2.71 -14.37
C PRO A 68 11.62 -1.88 -13.66
N ILE A 69 10.78 -1.20 -14.45
CA ILE A 69 9.72 -0.33 -13.97
C ILE A 69 8.42 -1.13 -13.89
N ARG A 70 7.79 -1.09 -12.71
CA ARG A 70 6.47 -1.70 -12.49
C ARG A 70 5.46 -1.09 -13.46
N PRO A 71 4.68 -1.87 -14.24
CA PRO A 71 3.80 -1.35 -15.30
C PRO A 71 2.80 -0.28 -14.84
N TYR A 72 2.32 -0.36 -13.60
CA TYR A 72 1.38 0.62 -13.05
C TYR A 72 2.04 1.96 -12.72
N LEU A 73 3.37 2.02 -12.56
CA LEU A 73 4.11 3.26 -12.35
C LEU A 73 4.09 4.08 -13.64
N ILE A 74 4.25 3.43 -14.79
CA ILE A 74 4.18 4.06 -16.12
C ILE A 74 2.81 4.69 -16.33
N ALA A 75 1.74 3.96 -15.99
CA ALA A 75 0.37 4.48 -16.07
C ALA A 75 0.15 5.69 -15.14
N HIS A 76 0.73 5.65 -13.94
CA HIS A 76 0.69 6.76 -12.99
C HIS A 76 1.44 7.99 -13.53
N GLU A 77 2.65 7.82 -14.05
CA GLU A 77 3.46 8.88 -14.65
C GLU A 77 2.75 9.54 -15.84
N HIS A 78 2.16 8.75 -16.74
CA HIS A 78 1.35 9.27 -17.84
C HIS A 78 0.12 10.07 -17.36
N ARG A 79 -0.47 9.70 -16.22
CA ARG A 79 -1.59 10.45 -15.65
C ARG A 79 -1.11 11.79 -15.08
N VAL A 80 0.00 11.78 -14.35
CA VAL A 80 0.63 12.99 -13.80
C VAL A 80 1.03 13.95 -14.91
N GLU A 81 1.65 13.45 -15.98
CA GLU A 81 2.08 14.29 -17.10
C GLU A 81 0.89 14.88 -17.86
N ARG A 82 -0.16 14.09 -18.13
CA ARG A 82 -1.40 14.61 -18.73
C ARG A 82 -2.04 15.71 -17.90
N ARG A 83 -2.00 15.59 -16.57
CA ARG A 83 -2.50 16.63 -15.67
C ARG A 83 -1.67 17.91 -15.80
N ARG A 84 -0.34 17.82 -15.74
CA ARG A 84 0.57 18.97 -15.92
C ARG A 84 0.38 19.66 -17.26
N GLN A 85 0.19 18.90 -18.34
CA GLN A 85 -0.08 19.47 -19.66
C GLN A 85 -1.40 20.24 -19.70
N ARG A 86 -2.44 19.73 -19.05
CA ARG A 86 -3.72 20.45 -18.92
C ARG A 86 -3.54 21.75 -18.15
N GLU A 87 -2.88 21.70 -17.00
CA GLU A 87 -2.59 22.88 -16.17
C GLU A 87 -1.83 23.95 -16.98
N ARG A 88 -0.79 23.56 -17.73
CA ARG A 88 -0.05 24.48 -18.62
C ARG A 88 -0.93 25.09 -19.71
N ARG A 89 -1.80 24.31 -20.33
CA ARG A 89 -2.73 24.80 -21.37
C ARG A 89 -3.74 25.79 -20.79
N THR A 90 -4.28 25.48 -19.61
CA THR A 90 -5.19 26.38 -18.89
C THR A 90 -4.47 27.69 -18.53
N ALA A 91 -3.26 27.62 -17.99
CA ALA A 91 -2.46 28.79 -17.68
C ALA A 91 -2.20 29.66 -18.92
N ALA A 92 -1.80 29.04 -20.04
CA ALA A 92 -1.58 29.74 -21.29
C ALA A 92 -2.85 30.42 -21.82
N ALA A 93 -4.01 29.76 -21.72
CA ALA A 93 -5.29 30.35 -22.10
C ALA A 93 -5.69 31.53 -21.19
N LEU A 94 -5.55 31.40 -19.87
CA LEU A 94 -5.87 32.46 -18.92
C LEU A 94 -4.93 33.68 -19.06
N ALA A 95 -3.66 33.45 -19.37
CA ALA A 95 -2.70 34.52 -19.61
C ALA A 95 -3.11 35.42 -20.79
N THR A 96 -3.79 34.88 -21.81
CA THR A 96 -4.34 35.71 -22.92
C THR A 96 -5.42 36.69 -22.46
N LEU A 97 -6.05 36.43 -21.32
CA LEU A 97 -7.03 37.30 -20.66
C LEU A 97 -6.38 38.19 -19.59
N GLY A 98 -5.06 38.13 -19.42
CA GLY A 98 -4.34 38.83 -18.36
C GLY A 98 -4.57 38.25 -16.96
N ILE A 99 -5.06 37.01 -16.87
CA ILE A 99 -5.33 36.32 -15.60
C ILE A 99 -4.18 35.38 -15.29
N ASP A 100 -3.54 35.59 -14.14
CA ASP A 100 -2.51 34.68 -13.64
C ASP A 100 -3.12 33.39 -13.12
N TYR A 101 -2.51 32.26 -13.48
CA TYR A 101 -2.94 30.94 -13.05
C TYR A 101 -2.03 30.42 -11.93
N ASP A 102 -2.61 30.23 -10.74
CA ASP A 102 -1.94 29.54 -9.64
C ASP A 102 -2.41 28.08 -9.56
N PRO A 103 -1.52 27.10 -9.87
CA PRO A 103 -1.87 25.69 -9.81
C PRO A 103 -2.28 25.24 -8.40
N ASN A 104 -1.79 25.88 -7.33
CA ASN A 104 -2.12 25.49 -5.96
C ASN A 104 -3.56 25.84 -5.59
N LEU A 105 -4.09 26.96 -6.12
CA LEU A 105 -5.49 27.34 -5.98
C LEU A 105 -6.41 26.44 -6.81
N ALA A 106 -5.97 26.02 -8.01
CA ALA A 106 -6.74 25.12 -8.87
C ALA A 106 -6.94 23.72 -8.27
N VAL A 107 -5.99 23.21 -7.46
CA VAL A 107 -6.15 21.92 -6.75
C VAL A 107 -7.23 21.99 -5.68
N ALA A 108 -7.40 23.15 -5.03
CA ALA A 108 -8.37 23.33 -3.94
C ALA A 108 -9.83 23.36 -4.42
N VAL A 109 -10.08 23.71 -5.68
CA VAL A 109 -11.43 23.78 -6.28
C VAL A 109 -11.85 22.44 -6.92
N GLY A 110 -10.90 21.53 -7.13
CA GLY A 110 -11.11 20.24 -7.81
C GLY A 110 -11.22 19.00 -6.91
N ALA A 111 -11.36 19.17 -5.59
CA ALA A 111 -11.54 18.09 -4.61
C ALA A 111 -12.93 18.19 -3.94
#